data_AF-A3QE67-F1
#
_entry.id   AF-A3QE67-F1
#
_cell.length_a   1.000
_cell.length_b   1.000
_cell.length_c   1.000
_cell.angle_alpha   90.00
_cell.angle_beta   90.00
_cell.angle_gamma   90.00
#
_symmetry.space_group_name_H-M   'P 1'
#
loop_
_entity.id
_entity.type
_entity.pdbx_description
1 polymer ?
#
loop_
_entity_poly.entity_id
_entity_poly.type
_entity_poly.pdbx_seq_one_letter_code
_entity_poly.pdbx_strand_id
1 'polypeptide(L)'
;MYKYRLTRPSNRTRASAGLYWRRYWYWEFMRLDLKSYIIKLIDSNGIFGVMNNTKWNNLLVALSDIDELLSYRVTYIDGSTWPESDSSYQYASELAQIWGNFRAIHFIDIDARISHSRGVLLEPEVLDHRDKVIAICKEQNTKISLTECGVRIWGYFQHGKDIEIYKYT
;
A
#
# COMPACT_ATOMS: atom_id res chain seq x y z
N MET A 1 -24.85 25.41 -8.01
CA MET A 1 -25.89 24.46 -8.45
C MET A 1 -25.89 24.47 -9.99
N TYR A 2 -25.09 23.63 -10.65
CA TYR A 2 -24.97 23.65 -12.12
C TYR A 2 -25.66 22.43 -12.73
N LYS A 3 -26.82 22.68 -13.38
CA LYS A 3 -27.53 21.72 -14.23
C LYS A 3 -26.85 21.71 -15.61
N TYR A 4 -26.20 20.60 -15.98
CA TYR A 4 -25.79 20.39 -17.36
C TYR A 4 -26.98 19.89 -18.19
N ARG A 5 -27.38 20.69 -19.19
CA ARG A 5 -28.43 20.40 -20.16
C ARG A 5 -27.87 19.45 -21.23
N LEU A 6 -28.41 18.22 -21.30
CA LEU A 6 -28.03 17.19 -22.27
C LEU A 6 -28.63 17.51 -23.65
N THR A 7 -27.82 17.92 -24.61
CA THR A 7 -28.17 17.87 -26.04
C THR A 7 -27.85 16.46 -26.57
N ARG A 8 -28.86 15.77 -27.12
CA ARG A 8 -28.72 14.43 -27.72
C ARG A 8 -27.87 14.51 -29.01
N PRO A 9 -26.80 13.70 -29.18
CA PRO A 9 -26.12 13.57 -30.47
C PRO A 9 -26.91 12.66 -31.42
N SER A 10 -26.76 12.94 -32.71
CA SER A 10 -27.44 12.30 -33.84
C SER A 10 -26.99 10.85 -34.10
N ASN A 11 -27.83 10.10 -34.81
CA ASN A 11 -27.91 8.62 -34.86
C ASN A 11 -26.72 7.84 -35.48
N ARG A 12 -25.54 8.44 -35.73
CA ARG A 12 -24.39 7.71 -36.33
C ARG A 12 -23.29 7.28 -35.34
N THR A 13 -23.42 7.60 -34.05
CA THR A 13 -22.40 7.33 -33.01
C THR A 13 -22.90 6.43 -31.87
N ARG A 14 -23.79 5.46 -32.16
CA ARG A 14 -24.37 4.60 -31.10
C ARG A 14 -23.51 3.42 -30.67
N ALA A 15 -22.62 2.90 -31.52
CA ALA A 15 -21.90 1.65 -31.20
C ALA A 15 -20.67 1.87 -30.29
N SER A 16 -19.87 2.90 -30.55
CA SER A 16 -18.62 3.19 -29.82
C SER A 16 -18.84 3.92 -28.49
N ALA A 17 -19.94 4.68 -28.35
CA ALA A 17 -20.32 5.27 -27.07
C ALA A 17 -20.84 4.20 -26.09
N GLY A 18 -21.64 3.23 -26.52
CA GLY A 18 -22.21 2.21 -25.60
C GLY A 18 -21.17 1.42 -24.79
N LEU A 19 -20.00 1.12 -25.38
CA LEU A 19 -18.91 0.39 -24.74
C LEU A 19 -18.10 1.24 -23.75
N TYR A 20 -17.86 2.50 -24.07
CA TYR A 20 -17.13 3.43 -23.20
C TYR A 20 -17.91 3.76 -21.93
N TRP A 21 -19.22 3.96 -22.07
CA TRP A 21 -20.11 4.27 -20.94
C TRP A 21 -20.34 3.05 -20.04
N ARG A 22 -20.42 1.83 -20.59
CA ARG A 22 -20.50 0.59 -19.80
C ARG A 22 -19.23 0.33 -19.00
N ARG A 23 -18.05 0.58 -19.56
CA ARG A 23 -16.77 0.41 -18.86
C ARG A 23 -16.60 1.42 -17.74
N TYR A 24 -16.93 2.70 -17.95
CA TYR A 24 -16.91 3.71 -16.88
C TYR A 24 -17.88 3.37 -15.75
N TRP A 25 -19.11 2.97 -16.06
CA TRP A 25 -20.07 2.53 -15.06
C TRP A 25 -19.60 1.28 -14.30
N TYR A 26 -18.98 0.30 -14.96
CA TYR A 26 -18.45 -0.90 -14.29
C TYR A 26 -17.30 -0.57 -13.33
N TRP A 27 -16.36 0.29 -13.75
CA TRP A 27 -15.24 0.73 -12.91
C TRP A 27 -15.69 1.58 -11.73
N GLU A 28 -16.71 2.42 -11.93
CA GLU A 28 -17.27 3.27 -10.87
C GLU A 28 -18.14 2.48 -9.89
N PHE A 29 -18.91 1.50 -10.39
CA PHE A 29 -19.68 0.55 -9.60
C PHE A 29 -18.76 -0.39 -8.78
N MET A 30 -17.72 -0.98 -9.39
CA MET A 30 -16.70 -1.74 -8.65
C MET A 30 -15.99 -0.89 -7.60
N ARG A 31 -15.70 0.39 -7.89
CA ARG A 31 -15.06 1.30 -6.92
C ARG A 31 -15.99 1.68 -5.77
N LEU A 32 -17.31 1.71 -5.99
CA LEU A 32 -18.32 1.93 -4.95
C LEU A 32 -18.52 0.67 -4.08
N ASP A 33 -18.56 -0.51 -4.70
CA ASP A 33 -18.60 -1.79 -3.98
C ASP A 33 -17.34 -2.00 -3.16
N LEU A 34 -16.15 -1.72 -3.70
CA LEU A 34 -14.88 -1.84 -2.98
C LEU A 34 -14.83 -0.87 -1.79
N LYS A 35 -15.28 0.37 -1.95
CA LYS A 35 -15.33 1.35 -0.85
C LYS A 35 -16.28 0.89 0.25
N SER A 36 -17.48 0.44 -0.10
CA SER A 36 -18.47 -0.02 0.88
C SER A 36 -18.01 -1.31 1.58
N TYR A 37 -17.34 -2.20 0.86
CA TYR A 37 -16.73 -3.41 1.40
C TYR A 37 -15.59 -3.09 2.38
N ILE A 38 -14.68 -2.17 2.02
CA ILE A 38 -13.61 -1.70 2.91
C ILE A 38 -14.19 -1.08 4.19
N ILE A 39 -15.23 -0.26 4.08
CA ILE A 39 -15.89 0.33 5.27
C ILE A 39 -16.46 -0.77 6.18
N LYS A 40 -17.16 -1.76 5.60
CA LYS A 40 -17.67 -2.91 6.36
C LYS A 40 -16.56 -3.69 7.06
N LEU A 41 -15.44 -3.92 6.39
CA LEU A 41 -14.27 -4.61 6.98
C LEU A 41 -13.64 -3.79 8.11
N ILE A 42 -13.56 -2.47 7.95
CA ILE A 42 -13.06 -1.57 8.98
C ILE A 42 -13.93 -1.67 10.25
N ASP A 43 -15.25 -1.57 10.06
CA ASP A 43 -16.22 -1.65 11.15
C ASP A 43 -16.24 -3.03 11.80
N SER A 44 -16.23 -4.12 11.00
CA SER A 44 -16.29 -5.49 11.51
C SER A 44 -15.02 -5.91 12.26
N ASN A 45 -13.86 -5.43 11.82
CA ASN A 45 -12.57 -5.76 12.43
C ASN A 45 -12.23 -4.83 13.60
N GLY A 46 -13.05 -3.81 13.86
CA GLY A 46 -12.84 -2.81 14.89
C GLY A 46 -11.53 -2.05 14.68
N ILE A 47 -11.16 -1.76 13.43
CA ILE A 47 -9.91 -1.08 13.10
C ILE A 47 -10.14 0.41 12.83
N PHE A 48 -9.14 1.26 13.08
CA PHE A 48 -9.20 2.69 12.78
C PHE A 48 -7.97 3.14 12.01
N GLY A 49 -8.16 4.03 11.04
CA GLY A 49 -7.11 4.47 10.12
C GLY A 49 -6.13 5.44 10.78
N VAL A 50 -4.83 5.17 10.64
CA VAL A 50 -3.74 6.07 11.08
C VAL A 50 -2.95 6.66 9.91
N MET A 51 -3.17 6.15 8.71
CA MET A 51 -2.66 6.68 7.45
C MET A 51 -3.81 7.05 6.51
N ASN A 52 -3.57 8.06 5.67
CA ASN A 52 -4.46 8.41 4.56
C ASN A 52 -3.71 8.25 3.23
N ASN A 53 -4.43 8.32 2.11
CA ASN A 53 -3.84 8.16 0.78
C ASN A 53 -2.70 9.14 0.50
N THR A 54 -2.77 10.38 1.00
CA THR A 54 -1.72 11.39 0.79
C THR A 54 -0.44 11.00 1.52
N LYS A 55 -0.55 10.59 2.80
CA LYS A 55 0.60 10.10 3.58
C LYS A 55 1.23 8.86 2.96
N TRP A 56 0.41 7.91 2.48
CA TRP A 56 0.90 6.74 1.76
C TRP A 56 1.68 7.13 0.51
N ASN A 57 1.14 8.03 -0.33
CA ASN A 57 1.87 8.49 -1.51
C ASN A 57 3.21 9.12 -1.15
N ASN A 58 3.24 10.06 -0.21
CA ASN A 58 4.47 10.76 0.16
C ASN A 58 5.53 9.79 0.71
N LEU A 59 5.10 8.82 1.53
CA LEU A 59 5.97 7.78 2.05
C LEU A 59 6.54 6.90 0.93
N LEU A 60 5.70 6.41 0.02
CA LEU A 60 6.16 5.53 -1.05
C LEU A 60 7.07 6.26 -2.05
N VAL A 61 6.83 7.55 -2.30
CA VAL A 61 7.76 8.40 -3.07
C VAL A 61 9.12 8.48 -2.36
N ALA A 62 9.13 8.80 -1.05
CA ALA A 62 10.37 8.91 -0.30
C ALA A 62 11.12 7.58 -0.19
N LEU A 63 10.40 6.45 -0.12
CA LEU A 63 10.99 5.11 -0.14
C LEU A 63 11.52 4.73 -1.53
N SER A 64 10.90 5.18 -2.62
CA SER A 64 11.39 4.92 -3.98
C SER A 64 12.66 5.69 -4.33
N ASP A 65 12.94 6.78 -3.61
CA ASP A 65 14.15 7.59 -3.79
C ASP A 65 15.39 6.95 -3.11
N ILE A 66 15.22 5.85 -2.38
CA ILE A 66 16.35 5.07 -1.87
C ILE A 66 16.95 4.30 -3.05
N ASP A 67 18.21 4.57 -3.39
CA ASP A 67 18.96 3.92 -4.48
C ASP A 67 19.13 2.39 -4.34
N GLU A 68 18.58 1.78 -3.29
CA GLU A 68 18.76 0.38 -2.95
C GLU A 68 17.41 -0.37 -2.93
N LEU A 69 17.41 -1.62 -3.42
CA LEU A 69 16.20 -2.45 -3.56
C LEU A 69 15.73 -2.97 -2.20
N LEU A 70 15.01 -2.14 -1.47
CA LEU A 70 14.23 -2.57 -0.31
C LEU A 70 13.20 -3.64 -0.72
N SER A 71 12.87 -4.52 0.22
CA SER A 71 11.90 -5.60 -0.01
C SER A 71 10.66 -5.38 0.84
N TYR A 72 9.49 -5.54 0.25
CA TYR A 72 8.21 -5.18 0.85
C TYR A 72 7.29 -6.39 0.98
N ARG A 73 6.51 -6.41 2.05
CA ARG A 73 5.37 -7.30 2.23
C ARG A 73 4.19 -6.49 2.74
N VAL A 74 3.08 -6.52 2.02
CA VAL A 74 1.86 -5.81 2.34
C VAL A 74 0.86 -6.77 2.93
N THR A 75 0.20 -6.36 4.01
CA THR A 75 -0.99 -7.04 4.53
C THR A 75 -2.18 -6.12 4.39
N TYR A 76 -3.25 -6.64 3.82
CA TYR A 76 -4.51 -5.92 3.62
C TYR A 76 -5.48 -6.16 4.77
N ILE A 77 -6.49 -5.30 4.88
CA ILE A 77 -7.50 -5.35 5.95
C ILE A 77 -8.38 -6.60 5.91
N ASP A 78 -8.45 -7.28 4.75
CA ASP A 78 -9.15 -8.55 4.58
C ASP A 78 -8.30 -9.76 5.02
N GLY A 79 -7.05 -9.52 5.45
CA GLY A 79 -6.11 -10.55 5.89
C GLY A 79 -5.24 -11.13 4.78
N SER A 80 -5.49 -10.75 3.51
CA SER A 80 -4.62 -11.17 2.40
C SER A 80 -3.25 -10.49 2.49
N THR A 81 -2.22 -11.16 1.99
CA THR A 81 -0.86 -10.63 1.94
C THR A 81 -0.31 -10.65 0.52
N TRP A 82 0.52 -9.66 0.21
CA TRP A 82 1.33 -9.63 -1.00
C TRP A 82 2.81 -9.42 -0.64
N PRO A 83 3.75 -10.25 -1.09
CA PRO A 83 3.51 -11.51 -1.80
C PRO A 83 2.64 -12.50 -1.01
N GLU A 84 2.02 -13.43 -1.72
CA GLU A 84 1.17 -14.46 -1.12
C GLU A 84 2.02 -15.31 -0.16
N SER A 85 1.45 -15.71 0.97
CA SER A 85 2.19 -16.39 2.05
C SER A 85 2.81 -17.72 1.65
N ASP A 86 2.26 -18.37 0.64
CA ASP A 86 2.69 -19.64 0.04
C ASP A 86 3.67 -19.45 -1.12
N SER A 87 3.97 -18.21 -1.51
CA SER A 87 4.97 -17.92 -2.53
C SER A 87 6.39 -18.25 -2.03
N SER A 88 7.27 -18.60 -2.96
CA SER A 88 8.69 -18.86 -2.65
C SER A 88 9.43 -17.62 -2.14
N TYR A 89 8.84 -16.44 -2.26
CA TYR A 89 9.43 -15.16 -1.90
C TYR A 89 8.49 -14.41 -0.93
N GLN A 90 8.85 -14.37 0.35
CA GLN A 90 8.02 -13.71 1.38
C GLN A 90 8.01 -12.18 1.26
N TYR A 91 8.90 -11.60 0.47
CA TYR A 91 9.00 -10.17 0.19
C TYR A 91 9.29 -9.95 -1.29
N ALA A 92 8.86 -8.79 -1.81
CA ALA A 92 9.13 -8.38 -3.19
C ALA A 92 9.65 -6.93 -3.23
N SER A 93 10.61 -6.65 -4.11
CA SER A 93 11.20 -5.32 -4.27
C SER A 93 10.40 -4.38 -5.17
N GLU A 94 9.26 -4.85 -5.71
CA GLU A 94 8.44 -4.09 -6.65
C GLU A 94 7.44 -3.15 -5.95
N LEU A 95 7.92 -2.02 -5.47
CA LEU A 95 7.08 -1.00 -4.80
C LEU A 95 5.89 -0.53 -5.65
N ALA A 96 6.03 -0.53 -6.97
CA ALA A 96 4.98 -0.11 -7.91
C ALA A 96 3.68 -0.95 -7.79
N GLN A 97 3.76 -2.21 -7.37
CA GLN A 97 2.57 -3.06 -7.20
C GLN A 97 1.68 -2.63 -6.03
N ILE A 98 2.24 -1.86 -5.09
CA ILE A 98 1.52 -1.35 -3.90
C ILE A 98 0.74 -0.06 -4.25
N TRP A 99 1.10 0.61 -5.33
CA TRP A 99 0.62 1.96 -5.62
C TRP A 99 -0.89 2.02 -5.90
N GLY A 100 -1.60 2.90 -5.19
CA GLY A 100 -3.01 3.21 -5.46
C GLY A 100 -4.05 2.42 -4.65
N ASN A 101 -3.66 1.30 -4.01
CA ASN A 101 -4.56 0.48 -3.18
C ASN A 101 -4.48 0.80 -1.67
N PHE A 102 -4.03 1.99 -1.32
CA PHE A 102 -3.68 2.38 0.05
C PHE A 102 -4.78 2.26 1.10
N ARG A 103 -6.05 2.38 0.70
CA ARG A 103 -7.19 2.26 1.63
C ARG A 103 -7.41 0.83 2.14
N ALA A 104 -6.92 -0.16 1.41
CA ALA A 104 -7.04 -1.55 1.81
C ALA A 104 -5.84 -2.01 2.64
N ILE A 105 -4.77 -1.22 2.74
CA ILE A 105 -3.53 -1.62 3.42
C ILE A 105 -3.71 -1.55 4.92
N HIS A 106 -3.60 -2.70 5.59
CA HIS A 106 -3.55 -2.77 7.04
C HIS A 106 -2.17 -2.33 7.54
N PHE A 107 -1.10 -2.93 7.00
CA PHE A 107 0.28 -2.53 7.27
C PHE A 107 1.22 -2.98 6.13
N ILE A 108 2.40 -2.36 6.07
CA ILE A 108 3.50 -2.76 5.19
C ILE A 108 4.70 -3.13 6.06
N ASP A 109 5.23 -4.32 5.88
CA ASP A 109 6.53 -4.73 6.39
C ASP A 109 7.60 -4.42 5.33
N ILE A 110 8.66 -3.75 5.77
CA ILE A 110 9.84 -3.44 4.97
C ILE A 110 11.01 -4.22 5.57
N ASP A 111 11.61 -5.12 4.78
CA ASP A 111 12.92 -5.69 5.10
C ASP A 111 13.98 -4.69 4.61
N ALA A 112 14.73 -4.15 5.57
CA ALA A 112 15.74 -3.13 5.31
C ALA A 112 17.14 -3.73 5.10
N ARG A 113 17.25 -5.06 5.14
CA ARG A 113 18.51 -5.78 4.92
C ARG A 113 18.65 -6.09 3.44
N ILE A 114 19.75 -5.64 2.87
CA ILE A 114 20.07 -5.84 1.46
C ILE A 114 21.29 -6.74 1.37
N SER A 115 21.13 -7.85 0.66
CA SER A 115 22.18 -8.85 0.48
C SER A 115 22.90 -8.61 -0.85
N HIS A 116 24.17 -8.20 -0.77
CA HIS A 116 25.04 -8.02 -1.91
C HIS A 116 25.88 -9.28 -2.13
N SER A 117 25.69 -9.93 -3.27
CA SER A 117 26.53 -11.06 -3.66
C SER A 117 27.97 -10.60 -3.87
N ARG A 118 28.92 -11.30 -3.23
CA ARG A 118 30.36 -11.10 -3.41
C ARG A 118 31.00 -12.13 -4.34
N GLY A 119 30.17 -12.85 -5.12
CA GLY A 119 30.57 -14.01 -5.91
C GLY A 119 30.14 -15.33 -5.26
N VAL A 120 30.16 -16.42 -6.05
CA VAL A 120 29.56 -17.73 -5.68
C VAL A 120 30.20 -18.38 -4.45
N LEU A 121 31.44 -18.02 -4.11
CA LEU A 121 32.23 -18.66 -3.05
C LEU A 121 32.33 -17.83 -1.76
N LEU A 122 31.80 -16.61 -1.75
CA LEU A 122 31.84 -15.73 -0.59
C LEU A 122 30.43 -15.52 -0.05
N GLU A 123 30.30 -15.56 1.26
CA GLU A 123 29.05 -15.18 1.92
C GLU A 123 28.66 -13.76 1.50
N PRO A 124 27.38 -13.54 1.15
CA PRO A 124 26.89 -12.22 0.80
C PRO A 124 27.11 -11.22 1.93
N GLU A 125 27.44 -9.99 1.55
CA GLU A 125 27.46 -8.88 2.50
C GLU A 125 26.03 -8.41 2.74
N VAL A 126 25.61 -8.34 4.00
CA VAL A 126 24.29 -7.85 4.37
C VAL A 126 24.45 -6.44 4.93
N LEU A 127 23.93 -5.46 4.17
CA LEU A 127 23.86 -4.08 4.62
C LEU A 127 22.49 -3.84 5.25
N ASP A 128 22.46 -3.17 6.41
CA ASP A 128 21.24 -2.81 7.11
C ASP A 128 20.93 -1.32 6.90
N HIS A 129 19.80 -1.03 6.24
CA HIS A 129 19.32 0.32 5.97
C HIS A 129 18.17 0.74 6.87
N ARG A 130 17.93 0.02 7.97
CA ARG A 130 16.84 0.29 8.90
C ARG A 130 16.83 1.74 9.40
N ASP A 131 17.99 2.31 9.71
CA ASP A 131 18.06 3.70 10.16
C ASP A 131 17.64 4.71 9.08
N LYS A 132 17.96 4.44 7.80
CA LYS A 132 17.49 5.24 6.67
C LYS A 132 15.96 5.16 6.54
N VAL A 133 15.39 3.96 6.65
CA VAL A 133 13.94 3.74 6.59
C VAL A 133 13.24 4.44 7.77
N ILE A 134 13.79 4.35 8.99
CA ILE A 134 13.25 5.03 10.18
C ILE A 134 13.30 6.55 10.00
N ALA A 135 14.38 7.10 9.45
CA ALA A 135 14.50 8.54 9.19
C ALA A 135 13.40 9.04 8.24
N ILE A 136 13.16 8.33 7.14
CA ILE A 136 12.07 8.64 6.20
C ILE A 136 10.71 8.53 6.91
N CYS A 137 10.49 7.48 7.70
CA CYS A 137 9.24 7.29 8.43
C CYS A 137 9.00 8.41 9.47
N LYS A 138 10.07 8.92 10.11
CA LYS A 138 10.07 10.06 11.03
C LYS A 138 9.66 11.34 10.33
N GLU A 139 10.28 11.65 9.19
CA GLU A 139 9.97 12.83 8.36
C GLU A 139 8.51 12.84 7.90
N GLN A 140 7.98 11.68 7.51
CA GLN A 140 6.59 11.53 7.08
C GLN A 140 5.59 11.41 8.25
N ASN A 141 6.07 11.46 9.51
CA ASN A 141 5.28 11.31 10.74
C ASN A 141 4.33 10.10 10.65
N THR A 142 4.91 8.95 10.29
CA THR A 142 4.20 7.68 10.13
C THR A 142 4.30 6.85 11.40
N LYS A 143 3.25 6.05 11.65
CA LYS A 143 3.22 5.15 12.82
C LYS A 143 3.90 3.85 12.44
N ILE A 144 5.00 3.53 13.11
CA ILE A 144 5.79 2.34 12.83
C ILE A 144 5.98 1.48 14.07
N SER A 145 6.22 0.19 13.85
CA SER A 145 6.74 -0.75 14.83
C SER A 145 8.03 -1.35 14.29
N LEU A 146 8.95 -1.69 15.17
CA LEU A 146 10.17 -2.36 14.78
C LEU A 146 9.90 -3.85 14.62
N THR A 147 10.47 -4.45 13.57
CA THR A 147 10.44 -5.90 13.36
C THR A 147 11.86 -6.46 13.45
N GLU A 148 12.01 -7.78 13.45
CA GLU A 148 13.33 -8.42 13.45
C GLU A 148 14.17 -8.02 12.22
N CYS A 149 13.52 -7.88 11.07
CA CYS A 149 14.18 -7.68 9.78
C CYS A 149 14.13 -6.23 9.28
N GLY A 150 13.40 -5.33 9.96
CA GLY A 150 13.26 -3.95 9.52
C GLY A 150 12.15 -3.20 10.23
N VAL A 151 11.19 -2.70 9.45
CA VAL A 151 10.17 -1.75 9.93
C VAL A 151 8.78 -2.16 9.44
N ARG A 152 7.81 -2.17 10.34
CA ARG A 152 6.38 -2.25 10.03
C ARG A 152 5.77 -0.87 10.04
N ILE A 153 5.10 -0.49 8.95
CA ILE A 153 4.38 0.77 8.81
C ILE A 153 2.89 0.50 8.83
N TRP A 154 2.18 1.13 9.76
CA TRP A 154 0.75 0.86 9.99
C TRP A 154 -0.16 1.78 9.17
N GLY A 155 -1.12 1.17 8.48
CA GLY A 155 -2.25 1.87 7.86
C GLY A 155 -3.45 2.00 8.79
N TYR A 156 -3.71 0.93 9.55
CA TYR A 156 -4.80 0.84 10.53
C TYR A 156 -4.30 0.24 11.84
N PHE A 157 -4.99 0.58 12.94
CA PHE A 157 -4.81 -0.06 14.24
C PHE A 157 -6.08 -0.77 14.66
N GLN A 158 -5.94 -1.87 15.38
CA GLN A 158 -7.06 -2.60 15.95
C GLN A 158 -7.44 -2.04 17.32
N HIS A 159 -8.73 -1.77 17.53
CA HIS A 159 -9.24 -1.28 18.79
C HIS A 159 -9.02 -2.34 19.89
N GLY A 160 -8.53 -1.91 21.05
CA GLY A 160 -8.29 -2.79 22.21
C GLY A 160 -7.06 -3.70 22.09
N LYS A 161 -6.22 -3.54 21.07
CA LYS A 161 -4.89 -4.17 21.02
C LYS A 161 -3.81 -3.14 21.34
N ASP A 162 -2.95 -3.49 22.29
CA ASP A 162 -1.73 -2.75 22.54
C ASP A 162 -0.74 -3.04 21.41
N ILE A 163 -0.35 -1.98 20.70
CA ILE A 163 0.65 -2.03 19.64
C ILE A 163 1.86 -1.25 20.13
N GLU A 164 3.02 -1.91 20.16
CA GLU A 164 4.28 -1.25 20.47
C GLU A 164 4.70 -0.34 19.32
N ILE A 165 4.43 0.96 19.47
CA ILE A 165 4.79 1.99 18.49
C ILE A 165 6.19 2.50 18.81
N TYR A 166 7.04 2.54 17.80
CA TYR A 166 8.35 3.16 17.90
C TYR A 166 8.21 4.67 18.16
N LYS A 167 8.87 5.16 19.20
CA LYS A 167 8.93 6.58 19.52
C LYS A 167 10.18 7.17 18.88
N TYR A 168 9.97 8.08 17.94
CA TYR A 168 11.07 8.87 17.39
C TYR A 168 11.60 9.80 18.49
N THR A 169 12.70 9.42 19.12
CA THR A 169 13.53 10.32 19.93
C THR A 169 14.27 11.33 19.06
#